data_AF-A0A1H3MYL3-F1
#
_entry.id   AF-A0A1H3MYL3-F1
#
_cell.length_a   1.000
_cell.length_b   1.000
_cell.length_c   1.000
_cell.angle_alpha   90.00
_cell.angle_beta   90.00
_cell.angle_gamma   90.00
#
_symmetry.space_group_name_H-M   'P 1'
#
loop_
_entity.id
_entity.type
_entity.pdbx_description
1 polymer ?
#
loop_
_entity_poly.entity_id
_entity_poly.type
_entity_poly.pdbx_seq_one_letter_code
_entity_poly.pdbx_strand_id
1 'polypeptide(L)'
;MDIIVDIVLIVIALLAVLGGWRRGALVTAASLAGIIGGALLATVVAPPAVEWLAGLGWSTALQRTVAAGVLLLLCMAAAVGVLTLVAGLLRRVIGSVKVGRGLDAIGGAALGLLTWGVVVWLLAGFLQTTGILPVTQVVASSRVVSTLNTLSPVPSSTALGTLNAALSDSGFPQVFAFGGETIQAAQPPDPGVSDAVNAAAGSVVRVLSSAPGCGSDAEGSGWAVAADRIVTNAHVVAGSQDLFVQVGGVGELLPAELVVFDPVRDLAVLEVPGLPVAPLPLGTELGASDSAVVAGYPENGGYSVVPARVREVVDAVGRDIYEQGEVTREIYSLRGTVRPGNSGGPLFDEAGNVVGVVFARSTIDADTGYAMTLDEIAPVVAAAGASDPVASGACAA
;
A
#
# COMPACT_ATOMS: atom_id res chain seq x y z
N MET A 1 -6.92 -14.38 17.74
CA MET A 1 -7.63 -13.09 17.96
C MET A 1 -8.72 -12.90 16.90
N ASP A 2 -8.54 -13.49 15.72
CA ASP A 2 -9.37 -13.42 14.51
C ASP A 2 -10.86 -13.75 14.72
N ILE A 3 -11.17 -14.79 15.50
CA ILE A 3 -12.56 -15.20 15.78
C ILE A 3 -13.33 -14.11 16.53
N ILE A 4 -12.66 -13.33 17.39
CA ILE A 4 -13.33 -12.32 18.22
C ILE A 4 -13.84 -11.18 17.35
N VAL A 5 -13.03 -10.74 16.38
CA VAL A 5 -13.36 -9.64 15.47
C VAL A 5 -14.53 -10.04 14.59
N ASP A 6 -14.48 -11.24 14.00
CA ASP A 6 -15.57 -11.76 13.18
C ASP A 6 -16.89 -11.89 13.99
N ILE A 7 -16.83 -12.37 15.24
CA ILE A 7 -18.00 -12.44 16.13
C ILE A 7 -18.58 -11.04 16.37
N VAL A 8 -17.74 -10.06 16.70
CA VAL A 8 -18.19 -8.68 16.93
C VAL A 8 -18.85 -8.11 15.68
N LEU A 9 -18.25 -8.30 14.50
CA LEU A 9 -18.82 -7.83 13.24
C LEU A 9 -20.16 -8.49 12.93
N ILE A 10 -20.31 -9.80 13.17
CA ILE A 10 -21.58 -10.52 12.99
C ILE A 10 -22.65 -10.03 13.97
N VAL A 11 -22.28 -9.76 15.23
CA VAL A 11 -23.22 -9.20 16.22
C VAL A 11 -23.70 -7.82 15.77
N ILE A 12 -22.81 -6.97 15.26
CA ILE A 12 -23.17 -5.66 14.70
C ILE A 12 -24.08 -5.84 13.48
N ALA A 13 -23.83 -6.84 12.62
CA ALA A 13 -24.69 -7.15 11.47
C ALA A 13 -26.13 -7.47 11.91
N LEU A 14 -26.28 -8.32 12.94
CA LEU A 14 -27.59 -8.67 13.51
C LEU A 14 -28.30 -7.45 14.08
N LEU A 15 -27.57 -6.56 14.78
CA LEU A 15 -28.14 -5.30 15.28
C LEU A 15 -28.56 -4.36 14.15
N ALA A 16 -27.80 -4.30 13.06
CA ALA A 16 -28.14 -3.50 11.89
C ALA A 16 -29.40 -4.03 11.18
N VAL A 17 -29.53 -5.35 11.03
CA VAL A 17 -30.73 -6.03 10.51
C VAL A 17 -31.95 -5.73 11.39
N LEU A 18 -31.82 -5.89 12.71
CA LEU A 18 -32.91 -5.61 13.67
C LEU A 18 -33.28 -4.11 13.67
N GLY A 19 -32.29 -3.23 13.55
CA GLY A 19 -32.51 -1.79 13.43
C GLY A 19 -33.26 -1.43 12.15
N GLY A 20 -32.84 -2.00 11.02
CA GLY A 20 -33.49 -1.84 9.72
C GLY A 20 -34.93 -2.35 9.72
N TRP A 21 -35.17 -3.54 10.31
CA TRP A 21 -36.51 -4.09 10.49
C TRP A 21 -37.45 -3.15 11.24
N ARG A 22 -36.95 -2.48 12.29
CA ARG A 22 -37.74 -1.55 13.13
C ARG A 22 -37.97 -0.20 12.45
N ARG A 23 -36.98 0.32 11.73
CA ARG A 23 -37.02 1.65 11.10
C ARG A 23 -37.75 1.65 9.75
N GLY A 24 -37.77 0.50 9.06
CA GLY A 24 -38.36 0.33 7.73
C GLY A 24 -37.43 0.76 6.59
N ALA A 25 -37.81 0.46 5.36
CA ALA A 25 -36.93 0.57 4.20
C ALA A 25 -36.52 2.00 3.88
N LEU A 26 -37.46 2.96 3.91
CA LEU A 26 -37.18 4.36 3.53
C LEU A 26 -36.10 5.01 4.39
N VAL A 27 -36.20 4.88 5.72
CA VAL A 27 -35.23 5.47 6.65
C VAL A 27 -33.88 4.76 6.55
N THR A 28 -33.89 3.45 6.31
CA THR A 28 -32.65 2.65 6.18
C THR A 28 -31.93 2.93 4.85
N ALA A 29 -32.68 3.16 3.77
CA ALA A 29 -32.13 3.62 2.50
C ALA A 29 -31.49 5.01 2.63
N ALA A 30 -32.13 5.91 3.38
CA ALA A 30 -31.57 7.24 3.65
C ALA A 30 -30.29 7.18 4.49
N SER A 31 -30.17 6.26 5.46
CA SER A 31 -28.92 6.07 6.18
C SER A 31 -27.81 5.52 5.29
N LEU A 32 -28.12 4.58 4.38
CA LEU A 32 -27.14 4.07 3.43
C LEU A 32 -26.61 5.20 2.52
N ALA A 33 -27.53 6.00 1.95
CA ALA A 33 -27.16 7.15 1.14
C ALA A 33 -26.32 8.17 1.95
N GLY A 34 -26.62 8.33 3.24
CA GLY A 34 -25.86 9.20 4.14
C GLY A 34 -24.45 8.70 4.42
N ILE A 35 -24.25 7.40 4.59
CA ILE A 35 -22.91 6.81 4.75
C ILE A 35 -22.08 7.04 3.49
N ILE A 36 -22.63 6.73 2.31
CA ILE A 36 -21.93 6.91 1.04
C ILE A 36 -21.62 8.39 0.82
N GLY A 37 -22.62 9.26 0.94
CA GLY A 37 -22.44 10.70 0.76
C GLY A 37 -21.49 11.33 1.78
N GLY A 38 -21.53 10.86 3.03
CA GLY A 38 -20.63 11.33 4.09
C GLY A 38 -19.19 10.85 3.90
N ALA A 39 -18.98 9.63 3.41
CA ALA A 39 -17.64 9.15 3.05
C ALA A 39 -17.05 9.95 1.88
N LEU A 40 -17.86 10.23 0.84
CA LEU A 40 -17.45 11.09 -0.27
C LEU A 40 -17.19 12.54 0.18
N LEU A 41 -17.97 13.06 1.12
CA LEU A 41 -17.71 14.38 1.68
C LEU A 41 -16.39 14.40 2.46
N ALA A 42 -16.08 13.33 3.20
CA ALA A 42 -14.85 13.22 3.96
C ALA A 42 -13.60 13.27 3.08
N THR A 43 -13.64 12.76 1.85
CA THR A 43 -12.48 12.83 0.95
C THR A 43 -12.13 14.26 0.53
N VAL A 44 -13.10 15.17 0.56
CA VAL A 44 -12.92 16.60 0.24
C VAL A 44 -12.59 17.41 1.51
N VAL A 45 -13.23 17.08 2.63
CA VAL A 45 -13.11 17.85 3.88
C VAL A 45 -11.88 17.45 4.69
N ALA A 46 -11.52 16.16 4.70
CA ALA A 46 -10.46 15.66 5.57
C ALA A 46 -9.06 16.23 5.25
N PRO A 47 -8.60 16.29 3.98
CA PRO A 47 -7.26 16.78 3.68
C PRO A 47 -6.98 18.21 4.20
N PRO A 48 -7.77 19.25 3.86
CA PRO A 48 -7.50 20.60 4.34
C PRO A 48 -7.68 20.74 5.86
N ALA A 49 -8.56 19.94 6.46
CA ALA A 49 -8.74 19.93 7.92
C ALA A 49 -7.54 19.30 8.64
N VAL A 50 -6.98 18.21 8.11
CA VAL A 50 -5.78 17.56 8.66
C VAL A 50 -4.56 18.46 8.50
N GLU A 51 -4.40 19.13 7.37
CA GLU A 51 -3.33 20.14 7.18
C GLU A 51 -3.47 21.31 8.16
N TRP A 52 -4.68 21.81 8.34
CA TRP A 52 -4.94 22.86 9.33
C TRP A 52 -4.60 22.41 10.76
N LEU A 53 -4.95 21.17 11.13
CA LEU A 53 -4.56 20.57 12.42
C LEU A 53 -3.04 20.39 12.54
N ALA A 54 -2.36 20.03 11.46
CA ALA A 54 -0.90 19.94 11.44
C ALA A 54 -0.26 21.30 11.75
N GLY A 55 -0.84 22.40 11.26
CA GLY A 55 -0.45 23.77 11.62
C GLY A 55 -0.63 24.12 13.11
N LEU A 56 -1.44 23.36 13.84
CA LEU A 56 -1.64 23.47 15.29
C LEU A 56 -0.76 22.51 16.11
N GLY A 57 0.17 21.81 15.46
CA GLY A 57 1.11 20.88 16.11
C GLY A 57 0.71 19.41 16.04
N TRP A 58 -0.34 19.04 15.29
CA TRP A 58 -0.72 17.65 15.05
C TRP A 58 -0.01 17.09 13.81
N SER A 59 1.32 16.99 13.87
CA SER A 59 2.15 16.66 12.71
C SER A 59 2.48 15.18 12.57
N THR A 60 2.37 14.38 13.64
CA THR A 60 2.76 12.96 13.59
C THR A 60 1.83 12.13 12.70
N ALA A 61 2.37 11.10 12.05
CA ALA A 61 1.60 10.19 11.18
C ALA A 61 0.38 9.58 11.91
N LEU A 62 0.55 9.20 13.17
CA LEU A 62 -0.55 8.69 14.01
C LEU A 62 -1.63 9.75 14.25
N GLN A 63 -1.26 10.99 14.57
CA GLN A 63 -2.23 12.07 14.79
C GLN A 63 -3.01 12.41 13.53
N ARG A 64 -2.33 12.49 12.37
CA ARG A 64 -2.97 12.76 11.07
C ARG A 64 -3.96 11.66 10.70
N THR A 65 -3.56 10.41 10.90
CA THR A 65 -4.41 9.23 10.67
C THR A 65 -5.64 9.22 11.58
N VAL A 66 -5.44 9.47 12.88
CA VAL A 66 -6.56 9.55 13.83
C VAL A 66 -7.50 10.70 13.48
N ALA A 67 -6.96 11.87 13.12
CA ALA A 67 -7.75 13.03 12.69
C ALA A 67 -8.60 12.71 11.45
N ALA A 68 -8.01 12.11 10.41
CA ALA A 68 -8.73 11.71 9.21
C ALA A 68 -9.82 10.66 9.49
N GLY A 69 -9.54 9.68 10.35
CA GLY A 69 -10.53 8.67 10.75
C GLY A 69 -11.70 9.27 11.51
N VAL A 70 -11.44 10.21 12.42
CA VAL A 70 -12.48 10.95 13.14
C VAL A 70 -13.31 11.81 12.17
N LEU A 71 -12.66 12.52 11.25
CA LEU A 71 -13.35 13.36 10.26
C LEU A 71 -14.24 12.52 9.33
N LEU A 72 -13.78 11.34 8.91
CA LEU A 72 -14.57 10.38 8.14
C LEU A 72 -15.84 9.96 8.90
N LEU A 73 -15.69 9.56 10.17
CA LEU A 73 -16.82 9.18 11.03
C LEU A 73 -17.81 10.35 11.24
N LEU A 74 -17.31 11.56 11.45
CA LEU A 74 -18.14 12.76 11.65
C LEU A 74 -18.93 13.10 10.38
N CYS A 75 -18.30 13.05 9.21
CA CYS A 75 -18.99 13.33 7.94
C CYS A 75 -20.09 12.30 7.66
N MET A 76 -19.81 11.01 7.88
CA MET A 76 -20.83 9.96 7.79
C MET A 76 -21.99 10.18 8.76
N ALA A 77 -21.70 10.44 10.04
CA ALA A 77 -22.72 10.66 11.06
C ALA A 77 -23.60 11.88 10.74
N ALA A 78 -22.99 12.98 10.31
CA ALA A 78 -23.71 14.20 9.92
C ALA A 78 -24.63 13.96 8.71
N ALA A 79 -24.12 13.34 7.64
CA ALA A 79 -24.89 13.05 6.43
C ALA A 79 -26.04 12.08 6.70
N VAL A 80 -25.81 11.02 7.49
CA VAL A 80 -26.86 10.10 7.95
C VAL A 80 -27.93 10.84 8.75
N GLY A 81 -27.52 11.69 9.70
CA GLY A 81 -28.45 12.49 10.51
C GLY A 81 -29.37 13.36 9.65
N VAL A 82 -28.79 14.11 8.70
CA VAL A 82 -29.56 14.98 7.80
C VAL A 82 -30.52 14.16 6.93
N LEU A 83 -30.05 13.11 6.25
CA LEU A 83 -30.88 12.35 5.32
C LEU A 83 -31.96 11.53 6.01
N THR A 84 -31.70 10.99 7.20
CA THR A 84 -32.72 10.27 7.96
C THR A 84 -33.78 11.20 8.54
N LEU A 85 -33.43 12.44 8.93
CA LEU A 85 -34.39 13.47 9.30
C LEU A 85 -35.30 13.83 8.11
N VAL A 86 -34.71 14.09 6.95
CA VAL A 86 -35.45 14.38 5.71
C VAL A 86 -36.36 13.20 5.34
N ALA A 87 -35.87 11.97 5.38
CA ALA A 87 -36.67 10.77 5.12
C ALA A 87 -37.82 10.60 6.13
N GLY A 88 -37.60 10.94 7.40
CA GLY A 88 -38.65 10.94 8.43
C GLY A 88 -39.76 11.96 8.14
N LEU A 89 -39.40 13.15 7.65
CA LEU A 89 -40.35 14.17 7.20
C LEU A 89 -41.11 13.73 5.94
N LEU A 90 -40.41 13.20 4.93
CA LEU A 90 -41.03 12.66 3.71
C LEU A 90 -42.00 11.53 4.03
N ARG A 91 -41.68 10.66 4.99
CA ARG A 91 -42.57 9.56 5.40
C ARG A 91 -43.92 10.06 5.93
N ARG A 92 -43.96 11.22 6.58
CA ARG A 92 -45.21 11.85 7.05
C ARG A 92 -46.05 12.39 5.90
N VAL A 93 -45.41 12.84 4.82
CA VAL A 93 -46.08 13.40 3.63
C VAL A 93 -46.55 12.30 2.67
N ILE A 94 -45.75 11.23 2.51
CA ILE A 94 -45.99 10.12 1.55
C ILE A 94 -46.84 8.99 2.17
N GLY A 95 -47.40 9.18 3.37
CA GLY A 95 -48.19 8.18 4.11
C GLY A 95 -49.44 7.62 3.42
N SER A 96 -49.71 7.97 2.15
CA SER A 96 -50.79 7.46 1.30
C SER A 96 -50.49 6.12 0.64
N VAL A 97 -49.22 5.70 0.53
CA VAL A 97 -48.86 4.41 -0.12
C VAL A 97 -48.88 3.28 0.92
N LYS A 98 -49.90 2.42 0.85
CA LYS A 98 -50.03 1.22 1.69
C LYS A 98 -49.05 0.12 1.23
N VAL A 99 -47.75 0.32 1.43
CA VAL A 99 -46.82 -0.80 1.41
C VAL A 99 -47.12 -1.67 2.62
N GLY A 100 -47.33 -2.98 2.40
CA GLY A 100 -47.61 -3.91 3.49
C GLY A 100 -46.50 -3.81 4.55
N ARG A 101 -46.88 -3.64 5.83
CA ARG A 101 -45.91 -3.46 6.94
C ARG A 101 -44.81 -4.54 6.98
N GLY A 102 -45.12 -5.75 6.52
CA GLY A 102 -44.13 -6.83 6.38
C GLY A 102 -43.08 -6.58 5.30
N LEU A 103 -43.47 -6.05 4.14
CA LEU A 103 -42.53 -5.77 3.03
C LEU A 103 -41.60 -4.60 3.37
N ASP A 104 -42.10 -3.56 4.04
CA ASP A 104 -41.27 -2.43 4.50
C ASP A 104 -40.26 -2.87 5.59
N ALA A 105 -40.66 -3.79 6.46
CA ALA A 105 -39.77 -4.35 7.49
C ALA A 105 -38.70 -5.28 6.90
N ILE A 106 -39.07 -6.15 5.95
CA ILE A 106 -38.11 -7.02 5.23
C ILE A 106 -37.13 -6.17 4.40
N GLY A 107 -37.64 -5.17 3.67
CA GLY A 107 -36.81 -4.23 2.92
C GLY A 107 -35.86 -3.45 3.84
N GLY A 108 -36.35 -2.99 4.99
CA GLY A 108 -35.53 -2.35 6.01
C GLY A 108 -34.43 -3.27 6.56
N ALA A 109 -34.75 -4.53 6.84
CA ALA A 109 -33.77 -5.52 7.30
C ALA A 109 -32.66 -5.79 6.27
N ALA A 110 -33.04 -5.99 5.00
CA ALA A 110 -32.10 -6.20 3.91
C ALA A 110 -31.18 -4.97 3.70
N LEU A 111 -31.76 -3.76 3.69
CA LEU A 111 -31.00 -2.53 3.63
C LEU A 111 -30.10 -2.34 4.86
N GLY A 112 -30.54 -2.79 6.04
CA GLY A 112 -29.75 -2.73 7.27
C GLY A 112 -28.50 -3.60 7.18
N LEU A 113 -28.62 -4.81 6.63
CA LEU A 113 -27.48 -5.68 6.36
C LEU A 113 -26.53 -5.05 5.34
N LEU A 114 -27.05 -4.50 4.25
CA LEU A 114 -26.24 -3.84 3.22
C LEU A 114 -25.52 -2.61 3.78
N THR A 115 -26.20 -1.81 4.60
CA THR A 115 -25.63 -0.65 5.29
C THR A 115 -24.47 -1.07 6.19
N TRP A 116 -24.63 -2.13 6.98
CA TRP A 116 -23.55 -2.69 7.79
C TRP A 116 -22.37 -3.12 6.92
N GLY A 117 -22.61 -3.84 5.82
CA GLY A 117 -21.56 -4.29 4.91
C GLY A 117 -20.75 -3.13 4.36
N VAL A 118 -21.41 -2.06 3.89
CA VAL A 118 -20.74 -0.85 3.39
C VAL A 118 -19.93 -0.14 4.48
N VAL A 119 -20.45 -0.03 5.70
CA VAL A 119 -19.71 0.61 6.81
C VAL A 119 -18.47 -0.19 7.18
N VAL A 120 -18.59 -1.51 7.32
CA VAL A 120 -17.45 -2.38 7.63
C VAL A 120 -16.42 -2.34 6.51
N TRP A 121 -16.87 -2.37 5.25
CA TRP A 121 -16.00 -2.29 4.08
C TRP A 121 -15.23 -0.96 4.01
N LEU A 122 -15.89 0.18 4.23
CA LEU A 122 -15.24 1.49 4.28
C LEU A 122 -14.26 1.61 5.46
N LEU A 123 -14.66 1.18 6.65
CA LEU A 123 -13.79 1.22 7.83
C LEU A 123 -12.58 0.30 7.65
N ALA A 124 -12.77 -0.89 7.10
CA ALA A 124 -11.67 -1.82 6.82
C ALA A 124 -10.68 -1.22 5.82
N GLY A 125 -11.16 -0.63 4.73
CA GLY A 125 -10.30 0.08 3.78
C GLY A 125 -9.51 1.20 4.45
N PHE A 126 -10.17 2.04 5.24
CA PHE A 126 -9.52 3.12 5.97
C PHE A 126 -8.47 2.61 6.96
N LEU A 127 -8.78 1.55 7.70
CA LEU A 127 -7.85 0.97 8.66
C LEU A 127 -6.64 0.32 7.97
N GLN A 128 -6.82 -0.26 6.79
CA GLN A 128 -5.74 -0.80 5.97
C GLN A 128 -4.77 0.29 5.47
N THR A 129 -5.27 1.51 5.20
CA THR A 129 -4.41 2.62 4.76
C THR A 129 -3.61 3.27 5.89
N THR A 130 -3.88 2.94 7.16
CA THR A 130 -3.19 3.56 8.30
C THR A 130 -1.75 3.11 8.51
N GLY A 131 -1.35 1.96 7.96
CA GLY A 131 -0.03 1.36 8.18
C GLY A 131 0.24 0.86 9.61
N ILE A 132 -0.72 0.96 10.54
CA ILE A 132 -0.53 0.53 11.94
C ILE A 132 -0.63 -1.00 12.02
N LEU A 133 0.52 -1.68 12.11
CA LEU A 133 0.64 -3.15 12.03
C LEU A 133 -0.38 -3.94 12.87
N PRO A 134 -0.61 -3.65 14.17
CA PRO A 134 -1.62 -4.39 14.94
C PRO A 134 -3.04 -4.25 14.39
N VAL A 135 -3.35 -3.12 13.76
CA VAL A 135 -4.68 -2.80 13.21
C VAL A 135 -4.84 -3.42 11.84
N THR A 136 -3.84 -3.29 10.96
CA THR A 136 -3.88 -3.85 9.61
C THR A 136 -3.90 -5.38 9.63
N GLN A 137 -3.14 -6.02 10.53
CA GLN A 137 -3.17 -7.47 10.72
C GLN A 137 -4.55 -7.98 11.18
N VAL A 138 -5.20 -7.26 12.11
CA VAL A 138 -6.53 -7.59 12.60
C VAL A 138 -7.59 -7.49 11.49
N VAL A 139 -7.48 -6.50 10.61
CA VAL A 139 -8.41 -6.34 9.48
C VAL A 139 -8.13 -7.40 8.42
N ALA A 140 -6.86 -7.69 8.13
CA ALA A 140 -6.46 -8.69 7.14
C ALA A 140 -6.82 -10.13 7.55
N SER A 141 -6.84 -10.43 8.85
CA SER A 141 -7.18 -11.77 9.35
C SER A 141 -8.70 -12.03 9.47
N SER A 142 -9.54 -11.02 9.25
CA SER A 142 -11.01 -11.15 9.34
C SER A 142 -11.60 -11.81 8.08
N ARG A 143 -12.33 -12.92 8.29
CA ARG A 143 -13.05 -13.60 7.21
C ARG A 143 -14.22 -12.76 6.72
N VAL A 144 -14.85 -12.00 7.61
CA VAL A 144 -15.97 -11.11 7.26
C VAL A 144 -15.50 -10.02 6.31
N VAL A 145 -14.38 -9.34 6.63
CA VAL A 145 -13.81 -8.29 5.77
C VAL A 145 -13.39 -8.87 4.41
N SER A 146 -12.70 -10.01 4.40
CA SER A 146 -12.32 -10.70 3.15
C SER A 146 -13.54 -11.05 2.28
N THR A 147 -14.62 -11.55 2.89
CA THR A 147 -15.87 -11.86 2.18
C THR A 147 -16.54 -10.59 1.63
N LEU A 148 -16.57 -9.50 2.40
CA LEU A 148 -17.12 -8.22 1.92
C LEU A 148 -16.30 -7.64 0.76
N ASN A 149 -14.98 -7.76 0.79
CA ASN A 149 -14.11 -7.30 -0.29
C ASN A 149 -14.32 -8.09 -1.59
N THR A 150 -14.53 -9.41 -1.50
CA THR A 150 -14.79 -10.25 -2.69
C THR A 150 -16.18 -10.02 -3.30
N LEU A 151 -17.16 -9.60 -2.50
CA LEU A 151 -18.50 -9.24 -2.97
C LEU A 151 -18.59 -7.81 -3.53
N SER A 152 -17.62 -6.94 -3.20
CA SER A 152 -17.60 -5.55 -3.65
C SER A 152 -17.12 -5.43 -5.10
N PRO A 153 -17.69 -4.53 -5.93
CA PRO A 153 -17.22 -4.28 -7.29
C PRO A 153 -15.80 -3.72 -7.37
N VAL A 154 -15.36 -3.04 -6.30
CA VAL A 154 -14.04 -2.43 -6.19
C VAL A 154 -13.46 -2.71 -4.79
N PRO A 155 -12.13 -2.86 -4.65
CA PRO A 155 -11.49 -2.96 -3.33
C PRO A 155 -11.76 -1.72 -2.48
N SER A 156 -11.88 -1.89 -1.15
CA SER A 156 -12.13 -0.80 -0.20
C SER A 156 -11.01 0.24 -0.18
N SER A 157 -9.77 -0.20 -0.36
CA SER A 157 -8.59 0.66 -0.49
C SER A 157 -8.67 1.59 -1.72
N THR A 158 -9.11 1.05 -2.86
CA THR A 158 -9.27 1.82 -4.11
C THR A 158 -10.40 2.83 -4.01
N ALA A 159 -11.52 2.46 -3.37
CA ALA A 159 -12.65 3.38 -3.17
C ALA A 159 -12.32 4.56 -2.26
N LEU A 160 -11.35 4.39 -1.36
CA LEU A 160 -10.80 5.46 -0.51
C LEU A 160 -9.55 6.10 -1.12
N GLY A 161 -9.20 5.80 -2.37
CA GLY A 161 -7.93 6.17 -3.02
C GLY A 161 -7.56 7.66 -2.93
N THR A 162 -8.54 8.57 -2.90
CA THR A 162 -8.28 10.02 -2.72
C THR A 162 -7.94 10.38 -1.27
N LEU A 163 -8.48 9.65 -0.30
CA LEU A 163 -8.12 9.76 1.12
C LEU A 163 -6.80 9.02 1.39
N ASN A 164 -6.54 7.93 0.67
CA ASN A 164 -5.27 7.25 0.62
C ASN A 164 -4.21 8.23 0.12
N ALA A 165 -4.34 8.87 -1.05
CA ALA A 165 -3.35 9.86 -1.54
C ALA A 165 -3.04 11.02 -0.55
N ALA A 166 -4.01 11.40 0.31
CA ALA A 166 -3.79 12.42 1.36
C ALA A 166 -3.19 11.87 2.67
N LEU A 167 -3.19 10.55 2.86
CA LEU A 167 -2.69 9.83 4.04
C LEU A 167 -1.48 8.93 3.75
N SER A 168 -1.30 8.54 2.50
CA SER A 168 -0.33 7.59 1.99
C SER A 168 0.90 8.36 1.57
N ASP A 169 1.57 8.88 2.58
CA ASP A 169 3.03 8.99 2.66
C ASP A 169 3.65 7.56 2.67
N SER A 170 3.13 6.65 1.83
CA SER A 170 3.36 5.20 1.91
C SER A 170 4.59 4.73 1.14
N GLY A 171 5.47 5.68 0.76
CA GLY A 171 6.81 5.39 0.25
C GLY A 171 6.87 4.58 -1.05
N PHE A 172 5.79 4.53 -1.84
CA PHE A 172 5.79 3.86 -3.14
C PHE A 172 5.42 4.81 -4.28
N PRO A 173 6.25 4.90 -5.33
CA PRO A 173 5.93 5.66 -6.54
C PRO A 173 4.73 5.08 -7.30
N GLN A 174 3.98 5.94 -7.98
CA GLN A 174 3.01 5.49 -8.98
C GLN A 174 3.73 5.05 -10.26
N VAL A 175 3.51 3.80 -10.68
CA VAL A 175 4.17 3.21 -11.86
C VAL A 175 3.61 3.76 -13.17
N PHE A 176 2.29 3.95 -13.24
CA PHE A 176 1.60 4.43 -14.44
C PHE A 176 0.95 5.77 -14.13
N ALA A 177 1.48 6.84 -14.72
CA ALA A 177 0.95 8.19 -14.54
C ALA A 177 -0.01 8.60 -15.67
N PHE A 178 0.07 7.92 -16.81
CA PHE A 178 -0.67 8.24 -18.02
C PHE A 178 -1.27 6.96 -18.61
N GLY A 179 -2.60 6.85 -18.62
CA GLY A 179 -3.32 5.65 -19.05
C GLY A 179 -3.77 4.75 -17.89
N GLY A 180 -4.53 3.70 -18.21
CA GLY A 180 -5.01 2.74 -17.22
C GLY A 180 -4.03 1.57 -17.06
N GLU A 181 -3.75 1.20 -15.81
CA GLU A 181 -3.00 -0.02 -15.49
C GLU A 181 -3.74 -1.25 -16.06
N THR A 182 -3.08 -1.98 -16.96
CA THR A 182 -3.61 -3.23 -17.52
C THR A 182 -2.83 -4.39 -16.90
N ILE A 183 -3.53 -5.29 -16.22
CA ILE A 183 -2.89 -6.41 -15.52
C ILE A 183 -3.14 -7.69 -16.30
N GLN A 184 -2.08 -8.26 -16.88
CA GLN A 184 -2.19 -9.55 -17.55
C GLN A 184 -2.40 -10.67 -16.54
N ALA A 185 -3.31 -11.58 -16.88
CA ALA A 185 -3.52 -12.78 -16.09
C ALA A 185 -2.30 -13.70 -16.20
N ALA A 186 -1.75 -14.14 -15.06
CA ALA A 186 -0.74 -15.17 -14.97
C ALA A 186 -1.17 -16.24 -13.97
N GLN A 187 -0.62 -17.44 -14.05
CA GLN A 187 -0.84 -18.46 -13.01
C GLN A 187 -0.27 -17.99 -11.67
N PRO A 188 -0.80 -18.46 -10.53
CA PRO A 188 -0.17 -18.22 -9.23
C PRO A 188 1.31 -18.67 -9.25
N PRO A 189 2.19 -18.04 -8.45
CA PRO A 189 3.54 -18.53 -8.22
C PRO A 189 3.52 -19.94 -7.66
N ASP A 190 4.52 -20.75 -8.01
CA ASP A 190 4.67 -22.07 -7.42
C ASP A 190 4.97 -21.95 -5.91
N PRO A 191 4.39 -22.82 -5.07
CA PRO A 191 4.60 -22.73 -3.64
C PRO A 191 6.01 -23.24 -3.29
N GLY A 192 6.87 -22.34 -2.81
CA GLY A 192 8.19 -22.67 -2.29
C GLY A 192 9.26 -21.68 -2.72
N VAL A 193 10.37 -21.67 -1.99
CA VAL A 193 11.55 -20.87 -2.29
C VAL A 193 12.74 -21.83 -2.29
N SER A 194 13.58 -21.75 -3.32
CA SER A 194 14.72 -22.66 -3.47
C SER A 194 15.77 -22.43 -2.38
N ASP A 195 16.57 -23.46 -2.09
CA ASP A 195 17.70 -23.35 -1.17
C ASP A 195 18.74 -22.32 -1.64
N ALA A 196 18.85 -22.11 -2.95
CA ALA A 196 19.74 -21.11 -3.53
C ALA A 196 19.30 -19.68 -3.17
N VAL A 197 18.00 -19.39 -3.27
CA VAL A 197 17.45 -18.09 -2.82
C VAL A 197 17.60 -17.91 -1.31
N ASN A 198 17.41 -18.98 -0.53
CA ASN A 198 17.64 -18.92 0.92
C ASN A 198 19.11 -18.65 1.27
N ALA A 199 20.05 -19.18 0.50
CA ALA A 199 21.48 -18.90 0.67
C ALA A 199 21.84 -17.45 0.30
N ALA A 200 21.15 -16.86 -0.68
CA ALA A 200 21.33 -15.47 -1.10
C ALA A 200 20.85 -14.44 -0.04
N ALA A 201 20.03 -14.85 0.93
CA ALA A 201 19.47 -13.99 1.97
C ALA A 201 20.51 -13.19 2.76
N GLY A 202 21.70 -13.77 2.98
CA GLY A 202 22.79 -13.11 3.72
C GLY A 202 23.31 -11.84 3.05
N SER A 203 23.03 -11.64 1.76
CA SER A 203 23.48 -10.51 0.96
C SER A 203 22.39 -9.47 0.68
N VAL A 204 21.20 -9.67 1.25
CA VAL A 204 20.09 -8.70 1.22
C VAL A 204 20.08 -7.95 2.54
N VAL A 205 20.03 -6.62 2.47
CA VAL A 205 20.17 -5.73 3.61
C VAL A 205 18.95 -4.83 3.77
N ARG A 206 18.69 -4.39 5.01
CA ARG A 206 17.74 -3.32 5.28
C ARG A 206 18.46 -1.98 5.09
N VAL A 207 17.82 -1.08 4.37
CA VAL A 207 18.27 0.31 4.18
C VAL A 207 17.40 1.21 5.04
N LEU A 208 18.03 2.09 5.80
CA LEU A 208 17.37 3.10 6.64
C LEU A 208 17.92 4.46 6.26
N SER A 209 17.05 5.42 6.03
CA SER A 209 17.42 6.79 5.73
C SER A 209 16.73 7.74 6.68
N SER A 210 17.49 8.70 7.22
CA SER A 210 16.90 9.78 8.02
C SER A 210 16.82 11.05 7.20
N ALA A 211 15.60 11.56 7.04
CA ALA A 211 15.33 12.79 6.29
C ALA A 211 14.49 13.77 7.14
N PRO A 212 15.02 14.34 8.24
CA PRO A 212 14.25 15.22 9.12
C PRO A 212 13.65 16.44 8.39
N GLY A 213 14.33 16.91 7.33
CA GLY A 213 13.84 18.00 6.47
C GLY A 213 12.60 17.63 5.65
N CYS A 214 12.36 16.34 5.42
CA CYS A 214 11.17 15.80 4.77
C CYS A 214 10.07 15.42 5.76
N GLY A 215 10.35 15.50 7.07
CA GLY A 215 9.38 15.21 8.13
C GLY A 215 9.17 13.71 8.41
N SER A 216 9.95 12.84 7.79
CA SER A 216 9.90 11.38 7.98
C SER A 216 11.28 10.74 7.75
N ASP A 217 11.49 9.60 8.38
CA ASP A 217 12.56 8.67 8.02
C ASP A 217 11.98 7.66 7.00
N ALA A 218 12.79 7.12 6.11
CA ALA A 218 12.37 6.08 5.18
C ALA A 218 13.13 4.77 5.39
N GLU A 219 12.49 3.69 4.97
CA GLU A 219 13.01 2.33 5.09
C GLU A 219 12.79 1.56 3.80
N GLY A 220 13.74 0.69 3.50
CA GLY A 220 13.70 -0.13 2.31
C GLY A 220 14.62 -1.33 2.43
N SER A 221 14.83 -1.96 1.29
CA SER A 221 15.73 -3.07 1.09
C SER A 221 16.84 -2.67 0.14
N GLY A 222 17.92 -3.42 0.18
CA GLY A 222 19.00 -3.32 -0.78
C GLY A 222 19.73 -4.64 -0.87
N TRP A 223 20.68 -4.74 -1.78
CA TRP A 223 21.48 -5.94 -1.94
C TRP A 223 22.89 -5.62 -2.42
N ALA A 224 23.84 -6.48 -2.06
CA ALA A 224 25.24 -6.26 -2.41
C ALA A 224 25.50 -6.55 -3.89
N VAL A 225 25.79 -5.51 -4.66
CA VAL A 225 26.13 -5.61 -6.09
C VAL A 225 27.64 -5.79 -6.31
N ALA A 226 28.44 -5.27 -5.39
CA ALA A 226 29.88 -5.43 -5.34
C ALA A 226 30.35 -5.34 -3.88
N ALA A 227 31.64 -5.55 -3.64
CA ALA A 227 32.20 -5.35 -2.31
C ALA A 227 31.93 -3.90 -1.85
N ASP A 228 31.42 -3.73 -0.63
CA ASP A 228 31.06 -2.43 -0.05
C ASP A 228 30.08 -1.61 -0.90
N ARG A 229 29.26 -2.24 -1.77
CA ARG A 229 28.29 -1.56 -2.64
C ARG A 229 26.92 -2.20 -2.56
N ILE A 230 25.92 -1.40 -2.17
CA ILE A 230 24.52 -1.80 -2.08
C ILE A 230 23.71 -1.08 -3.16
N VAL A 231 22.95 -1.81 -3.97
CA VAL A 231 21.89 -1.23 -4.82
C VAL A 231 20.60 -1.13 -4.01
N THR A 232 19.88 -0.02 -4.17
CA THR A 232 18.53 0.22 -3.62
C THR A 232 17.75 1.17 -4.54
N ASN A 233 16.53 1.56 -4.16
CA ASN A 233 15.78 2.58 -4.89
C ASN A 233 16.19 4.01 -4.49
N ALA A 234 16.05 4.95 -5.43
CA ALA A 234 16.35 6.35 -5.16
C ALA A 234 15.33 6.96 -4.17
N HIS A 235 14.05 6.61 -4.26
CA HIS A 235 13.03 7.12 -3.33
C HIS A 235 13.26 6.70 -1.87
N VAL A 236 13.95 5.57 -1.64
CA VAL A 236 14.30 5.10 -0.28
C VAL A 236 15.32 6.04 0.39
N VAL A 237 16.14 6.73 -0.41
CA VAL A 237 17.25 7.57 0.07
C VAL A 237 17.06 9.05 -0.24
N ALA A 238 15.97 9.43 -0.92
CA ALA A 238 15.73 10.80 -1.36
C ALA A 238 15.61 11.77 -0.17
N GLY A 239 16.31 12.90 -0.26
CA GLY A 239 16.31 13.94 0.79
C GLY A 239 16.97 13.54 2.11
N SER A 240 17.58 12.35 2.19
CA SER A 240 18.22 11.87 3.42
C SER A 240 19.47 12.65 3.78
N GLN A 241 19.67 12.89 5.08
CA GLN A 241 20.90 13.45 5.65
C GLN A 241 21.84 12.34 6.13
N ASP A 242 21.27 11.29 6.72
CA ASP A 242 22.01 10.13 7.22
C ASP A 242 21.48 8.85 6.58
N LEU A 243 22.38 7.94 6.22
CA LEU A 243 22.06 6.66 5.59
C LEU A 243 22.72 5.53 6.37
N PHE A 244 21.95 4.46 6.59
CA PHE A 244 22.40 3.27 7.29
C PHE A 244 21.98 2.00 6.58
N VAL A 245 22.82 0.99 6.68
CA VAL A 245 22.58 -0.36 6.18
C VAL A 245 22.65 -1.34 7.34
N GLN A 246 21.73 -2.30 7.37
CA GLN A 246 21.69 -3.34 8.39
C GLN A 246 21.62 -4.72 7.76
N VAL A 247 22.65 -5.53 8.02
CA VAL A 247 22.77 -6.89 7.49
C VAL A 247 21.83 -7.83 8.24
N GLY A 248 21.03 -8.62 7.52
CA GLY A 248 20.06 -9.54 8.12
C GLY A 248 18.87 -8.86 8.82
N GLY A 249 18.73 -7.54 8.72
CA GLY A 249 17.64 -6.76 9.35
C GLY A 249 17.71 -6.68 10.87
N VAL A 250 18.83 -7.07 11.48
CA VAL A 250 19.06 -7.02 12.93
C VAL A 250 20.50 -6.62 13.22
N GLY A 251 20.78 -6.13 14.43
CA GLY A 251 22.14 -5.84 14.87
C GLY A 251 22.62 -4.43 14.52
N GLU A 252 23.91 -4.33 14.17
CA GLU A 252 24.59 -3.05 13.97
C GLU A 252 24.09 -2.29 12.74
N LEU A 253 23.93 -0.98 12.88
CA LEU A 253 23.68 -0.06 11.77
C LEU A 253 25.03 0.40 11.21
N LEU A 254 25.32 0.00 9.99
CA LEU A 254 26.53 0.41 9.27
C LEU A 254 26.25 1.74 8.58
N PRO A 255 27.07 2.79 8.80
CA PRO A 255 26.92 4.05 8.08
C PRO A 255 27.18 3.82 6.58
N ALA A 256 26.42 4.52 5.75
CA ALA A 256 26.49 4.41 4.30
C ALA A 256 26.62 5.79 3.66
N GLU A 257 27.33 5.85 2.53
CA GLU A 257 27.44 7.05 1.70
C GLU A 257 26.74 6.82 0.36
N LEU A 258 25.99 7.79 -0.12
CA LEU A 258 25.35 7.72 -1.42
C LEU A 258 26.37 8.06 -2.51
N VAL A 259 26.65 7.14 -3.44
CA VAL A 259 27.65 7.32 -4.51
C VAL A 259 27.06 7.35 -5.91
N VAL A 260 25.86 6.80 -6.09
CA VAL A 260 25.08 6.94 -7.34
C VAL A 260 23.63 7.23 -6.96
N PHE A 261 23.02 8.20 -7.65
CA PHE A 261 21.62 8.56 -7.45
C PHE A 261 20.99 8.88 -8.81
N ASP A 262 20.06 8.03 -9.25
CA ASP A 262 19.29 8.19 -10.49
C ASP A 262 17.79 8.30 -10.15
N PRO A 263 17.24 9.53 -10.04
CA PRO A 263 15.82 9.75 -9.74
C PRO A 263 14.90 9.41 -10.93
N VAL A 264 15.44 9.32 -12.14
CA VAL A 264 14.68 8.95 -13.35
C VAL A 264 14.42 7.46 -13.33
N ARG A 265 15.44 6.65 -13.04
CA ARG A 265 15.28 5.18 -12.92
C ARG A 265 14.77 4.73 -11.57
N ASP A 266 14.76 5.61 -10.58
CA ASP A 266 14.46 5.26 -9.19
C ASP A 266 15.48 4.27 -8.62
N LEU A 267 16.77 4.52 -8.85
CA LEU A 267 17.86 3.66 -8.39
C LEU A 267 18.95 4.47 -7.70
N ALA A 268 19.57 3.85 -6.69
CA ALA A 268 20.70 4.40 -5.98
C ALA A 268 21.74 3.31 -5.67
N VAL A 269 22.99 3.74 -5.52
CA VAL A 269 24.08 2.89 -5.00
C VAL A 269 24.66 3.54 -3.76
N LEU A 270 24.74 2.74 -2.70
CA LEU A 270 25.35 3.10 -1.44
C LEU A 270 26.73 2.44 -1.31
N GLU A 271 27.71 3.21 -0.86
CA GLU A 271 28.98 2.73 -0.36
C GLU A 271 28.87 2.44 1.15
N VAL A 272 29.25 1.23 1.55
CA VAL A 272 29.22 0.79 2.96
C VAL A 272 30.58 0.18 3.30
N PRO A 273 31.53 0.96 3.83
CA PRO A 273 32.88 0.47 4.09
C PRO A 273 32.89 -0.73 5.06
N GLY A 274 33.55 -1.82 4.67
CA GLY A 274 33.67 -3.02 5.51
C GLY A 274 32.38 -3.84 5.60
N LEU A 275 31.54 -3.78 4.58
CA LEU A 275 30.28 -4.51 4.50
C LEU A 275 30.53 -6.03 4.56
N PRO A 276 30.02 -6.76 5.58
CA PRO A 276 30.36 -8.16 5.79
C PRO A 276 29.45 -9.11 4.99
N VAL A 277 29.17 -8.80 3.72
CA VAL A 277 28.35 -9.65 2.84
C VAL A 277 29.00 -9.86 1.48
N ALA A 278 28.68 -10.98 0.84
CA ALA A 278 29.18 -11.29 -0.51
C ALA A 278 28.29 -10.64 -1.57
N PRO A 279 28.84 -10.15 -2.70
CA PRO A 279 28.05 -9.68 -3.82
C PRO A 279 27.18 -10.80 -4.40
N LEU A 280 25.96 -10.46 -4.80
CA LEU A 280 25.06 -11.39 -5.47
C LEU A 280 25.32 -11.41 -6.99
N PRO A 281 25.30 -12.59 -7.62
CA PRO A 281 25.41 -12.69 -9.06
C PRO A 281 24.17 -12.13 -9.75
N LEU A 282 24.36 -11.52 -10.92
CA LEU A 282 23.26 -11.20 -11.83
C LEU A 282 22.88 -12.46 -12.64
N GLY A 283 21.58 -12.63 -12.87
CA GLY A 283 21.02 -13.70 -13.68
C GLY A 283 20.85 -13.28 -15.14
N THR A 284 19.78 -13.76 -15.75
CA THR A 284 19.33 -13.37 -17.09
C THR A 284 17.92 -12.82 -17.03
N GLU A 285 17.53 -12.03 -18.03
CA GLU A 285 16.15 -11.52 -18.11
C GLU A 285 15.13 -12.64 -18.11
N LEU A 286 14.01 -12.38 -17.46
CA LEU A 286 12.86 -13.26 -17.36
C LEU A 286 11.82 -12.93 -18.44
N GLY A 287 11.13 -13.95 -18.90
CA GLY A 287 9.97 -13.83 -19.77
C GLY A 287 8.66 -13.94 -19.01
N ALA A 288 7.55 -13.73 -19.72
CA ALA A 288 6.22 -13.98 -19.18
C ALA A 288 6.08 -15.43 -18.70
N SER A 289 5.44 -15.60 -17.54
CA SER A 289 5.25 -16.86 -16.81
C SER A 289 6.47 -17.43 -16.08
N ASP A 290 7.64 -16.82 -16.18
CA ASP A 290 8.81 -17.30 -15.44
C ASP A 290 8.64 -17.10 -13.93
N SER A 291 9.20 -18.04 -13.16
CA SER A 291 9.22 -18.00 -11.71
C SER A 291 10.23 -16.95 -11.22
N ALA A 292 9.85 -16.21 -10.19
CA ALA A 292 10.71 -15.26 -9.52
C ALA A 292 10.47 -15.27 -8.02
N VAL A 293 11.34 -14.63 -7.24
CA VAL A 293 11.15 -14.47 -5.79
C VAL A 293 11.45 -13.03 -5.39
N VAL A 294 10.50 -12.40 -4.71
CA VAL A 294 10.69 -11.08 -4.09
C VAL A 294 11.34 -11.27 -2.73
N ALA A 295 12.46 -10.58 -2.50
CA ALA A 295 13.17 -10.62 -1.23
C ALA A 295 13.38 -9.21 -0.65
N GLY A 296 13.23 -9.06 0.66
CA GLY A 296 13.43 -7.78 1.33
C GLY A 296 12.99 -7.75 2.79
N TYR A 297 12.82 -6.54 3.31
CA TYR A 297 12.46 -6.22 4.70
C TYR A 297 11.15 -5.42 4.73
N PRO A 298 10.01 -6.08 4.48
CA PRO A 298 8.74 -5.38 4.43
C PRO A 298 8.34 -4.83 5.80
N GLU A 299 7.83 -3.60 5.83
CA GLU A 299 7.21 -2.95 6.99
C GLU A 299 8.14 -2.90 8.21
N ASN A 300 9.42 -2.63 7.97
CA ASN A 300 10.52 -2.70 8.95
C ASN A 300 10.66 -4.05 9.67
N GLY A 301 10.04 -5.08 9.11
CA GLY A 301 9.98 -6.40 9.70
C GLY A 301 11.26 -7.19 9.53
N GLY A 302 11.15 -8.49 9.81
CA GLY A 302 12.22 -9.44 9.49
C GLY A 302 12.34 -9.65 7.97
N TYR A 303 13.47 -10.24 7.59
CA TYR A 303 13.69 -10.68 6.21
C TYR A 303 12.55 -11.57 5.72
N SER A 304 12.03 -11.27 4.54
CA SER A 304 10.91 -11.98 3.90
C SER A 304 11.31 -12.37 2.48
N VAL A 305 10.98 -13.61 2.12
CA VAL A 305 11.03 -14.13 0.75
C VAL A 305 9.65 -14.59 0.35
N VAL A 306 9.15 -14.11 -0.78
CA VAL A 306 7.81 -14.42 -1.28
C VAL A 306 7.90 -14.84 -2.75
N PRO A 307 7.37 -16.02 -3.11
CA PRO A 307 7.29 -16.44 -4.51
C PRO A 307 6.50 -15.44 -5.35
N ALA A 308 6.98 -15.20 -6.56
CA ALA A 308 6.37 -14.35 -7.56
C ALA A 308 6.41 -15.04 -8.94
N ARG A 309 5.61 -14.53 -9.88
CA ARG A 309 5.64 -14.98 -11.27
C ARG A 309 5.56 -13.78 -12.19
N VAL A 310 6.40 -13.72 -13.21
CA VAL A 310 6.32 -12.65 -14.21
C VAL A 310 5.02 -12.78 -14.98
N ARG A 311 4.22 -11.71 -15.02
CA ARG A 311 3.03 -11.59 -15.86
C ARG A 311 3.43 -11.19 -17.27
N GLU A 312 4.22 -10.14 -17.36
CA GLU A 312 4.71 -9.54 -18.60
C GLU A 312 5.90 -8.61 -18.33
N VAL A 313 6.62 -8.28 -19.40
CA VAL A 313 7.60 -7.20 -19.46
C VAL A 313 6.94 -6.03 -20.18
N VAL A 314 6.98 -4.84 -19.58
CA VAL A 314 6.28 -3.64 -20.05
C VAL A 314 7.18 -2.42 -19.96
N ASP A 315 7.16 -1.59 -21.00
CA ASP A 315 7.63 -0.21 -20.96
C ASP A 315 6.59 0.66 -20.24
N ALA A 316 6.79 0.88 -18.95
CA ALA A 316 5.87 1.64 -18.12
C ALA A 316 6.16 3.14 -18.22
N VAL A 317 5.14 3.89 -18.66
CA VAL A 317 5.20 5.36 -18.72
C VAL A 317 4.61 5.94 -17.42
N GLY A 318 5.48 6.47 -16.59
CA GLY A 318 5.18 7.00 -15.27
C GLY A 318 5.79 8.37 -15.04
N ARG A 319 5.92 8.75 -13.77
CA ARG A 319 6.71 9.92 -13.38
C ARG A 319 8.02 9.51 -12.71
N ASP A 320 8.96 10.44 -12.66
CA ASP A 320 10.13 10.34 -11.77
C ASP A 320 9.73 10.37 -10.28
N ILE A 321 10.69 10.15 -9.39
CA ILE A 321 10.45 10.12 -7.93
C ILE A 321 10.01 11.47 -7.34
N TYR A 322 10.08 12.56 -8.11
CA TYR A 322 9.69 13.91 -7.69
C TYR A 322 8.38 14.36 -8.35
N GLU A 323 7.74 13.49 -9.12
CA GLU A 323 6.57 13.78 -9.94
C GLU A 323 6.77 14.94 -10.95
N GLN A 324 8.00 15.24 -11.36
CA GLN A 324 8.31 16.42 -12.19
C GLN A 324 8.31 16.11 -13.69
N GLY A 325 8.83 14.95 -14.08
CA GLY A 325 8.96 14.53 -15.48
C GLY A 325 8.24 13.23 -15.79
N GLU A 326 7.83 13.07 -17.05
CA GLU A 326 7.44 11.78 -17.61
C GLU A 326 8.69 10.94 -17.87
N VAL A 327 8.64 9.66 -17.50
CA VAL A 327 9.73 8.71 -17.69
C VAL A 327 9.18 7.38 -18.16
N THR A 328 9.93 6.69 -19.01
CA THR A 328 9.64 5.33 -19.44
C THR A 328 10.67 4.41 -18.82
N ARG A 329 10.20 3.35 -18.16
CA ARG A 329 11.06 2.32 -17.53
C ARG A 329 10.63 0.95 -18.01
N GLU A 330 11.59 0.11 -18.36
CA GLU A 330 11.30 -1.29 -18.64
C GLU A 330 11.15 -2.05 -17.32
N ILE A 331 9.98 -2.67 -17.11
CA ILE A 331 9.64 -3.32 -15.85
C ILE A 331 9.03 -4.70 -16.05
N TYR A 332 9.22 -5.54 -15.05
CA TYR A 332 8.40 -6.71 -14.80
C TYR A 332 7.11 -6.32 -14.09
N SER A 333 5.98 -6.73 -14.65
CA SER A 333 4.76 -6.90 -13.86
C SER A 333 4.78 -8.29 -13.24
N LEU A 334 4.60 -8.37 -11.92
CA LEU A 334 4.72 -9.60 -11.16
C LEU A 334 3.38 -9.97 -10.53
N ARG A 335 2.98 -11.24 -10.62
CA ARG A 335 1.98 -11.82 -9.73
C ARG A 335 2.67 -12.26 -8.46
N GLY A 336 2.41 -11.57 -7.35
CA GLY A 336 3.05 -11.82 -6.06
C GLY A 336 2.84 -10.66 -5.11
N THR A 337 3.09 -10.89 -3.82
CA THR A 337 2.86 -9.87 -2.79
C THR A 337 4.09 -8.98 -2.61
N VAL A 338 3.98 -7.70 -3.00
CA VAL A 338 4.97 -6.65 -2.69
C VAL A 338 4.38 -5.71 -1.63
N ARG A 339 5.16 -5.44 -0.56
CA ARG A 339 4.76 -4.60 0.58
C ARG A 339 5.78 -3.47 0.80
N PRO A 340 5.39 -2.35 1.46
CA PRO A 340 6.32 -1.28 1.81
C PRO A 340 7.56 -1.85 2.50
N GLY A 341 8.74 -1.32 2.21
CA GLY A 341 10.02 -1.87 2.70
C GLY A 341 10.67 -2.91 1.77
N ASN A 342 9.93 -3.52 0.83
CA ASN A 342 10.55 -4.34 -0.23
C ASN A 342 11.28 -3.50 -1.29
N SER A 343 10.98 -2.20 -1.40
CA SER A 343 11.63 -1.28 -2.34
C SER A 343 13.16 -1.36 -2.24
N GLY A 344 13.82 -1.53 -3.37
CA GLY A 344 15.26 -1.65 -3.51
C GLY A 344 15.76 -3.08 -3.31
N GLY A 345 14.90 -3.99 -2.86
CA GLY A 345 15.21 -5.41 -2.71
C GLY A 345 15.37 -6.11 -4.07
N PRO A 346 16.15 -7.19 -4.12
CA PRO A 346 16.34 -7.95 -5.35
C PRO A 346 15.09 -8.75 -5.69
N LEU A 347 14.82 -8.85 -6.99
CA LEU A 347 14.03 -9.92 -7.57
C LEU A 347 15.00 -11.06 -7.93
N PHE A 348 14.76 -12.26 -7.44
CA PHE A 348 15.59 -13.43 -7.71
C PHE A 348 14.96 -14.38 -8.72
N ASP A 349 15.80 -15.05 -9.52
CA ASP A 349 15.44 -16.30 -10.18
C ASP A 349 15.48 -17.49 -9.18
N GLU A 350 15.09 -18.69 -9.65
CA GLU A 350 15.12 -19.90 -8.82
C GLU A 350 16.54 -20.34 -8.43
N ALA A 351 17.58 -19.84 -9.11
CA ALA A 351 18.98 -20.10 -8.81
C ALA A 351 19.58 -19.10 -7.82
N GLY A 352 18.81 -18.13 -7.33
CA GLY A 352 19.26 -17.12 -6.38
C GLY A 352 20.09 -16.00 -7.02
N ASN A 353 20.05 -15.86 -8.35
CA ASN A 353 20.66 -14.73 -9.05
C ASN A 353 19.68 -13.56 -9.13
N VAL A 354 20.19 -12.34 -9.04
CA VAL A 354 19.38 -11.13 -9.17
C VAL A 354 18.98 -10.94 -10.62
N VAL A 355 17.68 -10.81 -10.88
CA VAL A 355 17.08 -10.56 -12.19
C VAL A 355 16.36 -9.23 -12.27
N GLY A 356 16.36 -8.44 -11.19
CA GLY A 356 15.73 -7.13 -11.17
C GLY A 356 15.71 -6.48 -9.80
N VAL A 357 15.13 -5.28 -9.71
CA VAL A 357 14.99 -4.51 -8.45
C VAL A 357 13.54 -4.14 -8.21
N VAL A 358 12.97 -4.60 -7.10
CA VAL A 358 11.58 -4.31 -6.70
C VAL A 358 11.46 -2.84 -6.33
N PHE A 359 10.45 -2.14 -6.87
CA PHE A 359 10.32 -0.69 -6.62
C PHE A 359 8.90 -0.22 -6.34
N ALA A 360 7.87 -0.98 -6.73
CA ALA A 360 6.49 -0.56 -6.57
C ALA A 360 5.51 -1.73 -6.48
N ARG A 361 4.26 -1.41 -6.14
CA ARG A 361 3.11 -2.32 -6.18
C ARG A 361 1.93 -1.67 -6.89
N SER A 362 1.02 -2.48 -7.38
CA SER A 362 -0.24 -2.00 -7.94
C SER A 362 -1.10 -1.30 -6.89
N THR A 363 -1.81 -0.26 -7.33
CA THR A 363 -2.78 0.47 -6.50
C THR A 363 -4.20 -0.11 -6.60
N ILE A 364 -4.44 -0.98 -7.60
CA ILE A 364 -5.75 -1.57 -7.89
C ILE A 364 -5.79 -3.10 -7.72
N ASP A 365 -4.63 -3.77 -7.67
CA ASP A 365 -4.51 -5.21 -7.44
C ASP A 365 -3.47 -5.52 -6.36
N ALA A 366 -3.93 -6.13 -5.26
CA ALA A 366 -3.05 -6.45 -4.13
C ALA A 366 -2.04 -7.57 -4.44
N ASP A 367 -2.31 -8.38 -5.47
CA ASP A 367 -1.44 -9.48 -5.92
C ASP A 367 -0.51 -9.08 -7.07
N THR A 368 -0.33 -7.78 -7.32
CA THR A 368 0.55 -7.27 -8.37
C THR A 368 1.65 -6.36 -7.82
N GLY A 369 2.89 -6.73 -8.13
CA GLY A 369 4.12 -6.00 -7.82
C GLY A 369 4.88 -5.61 -9.08
N TYR A 370 5.85 -4.70 -8.95
CA TYR A 370 6.70 -4.25 -10.05
C TYR A 370 8.17 -4.25 -9.66
N ALA A 371 9.00 -4.68 -10.61
CA ALA A 371 10.45 -4.66 -10.51
C ALA A 371 11.05 -4.15 -11.82
N MET A 372 12.14 -3.40 -11.74
CA MET A 372 12.93 -3.02 -12.92
C MET A 372 13.68 -4.23 -13.48
N THR A 373 13.80 -4.30 -14.80
CA THR A 373 14.56 -5.35 -15.52
C THR A 373 16.08 -5.19 -15.35
N LEU A 374 16.86 -6.19 -15.75
CA LEU A 374 18.31 -6.06 -15.73
C LEU A 374 18.79 -4.95 -16.68
N ASP A 375 18.16 -4.84 -17.85
CA ASP A 375 18.44 -3.81 -18.85
C ASP A 375 18.14 -2.40 -18.30
N GLU A 376 17.05 -2.23 -17.55
CA GLU A 376 16.73 -0.95 -16.89
C GLU A 376 17.77 -0.57 -15.83
N ILE A 377 18.23 -1.53 -15.01
CA ILE A 377 19.20 -1.25 -13.93
C ILE A 377 20.66 -1.21 -14.40
N ALA A 378 20.98 -1.74 -15.58
CA ALA A 378 22.35 -1.91 -16.08
C ALA A 378 23.20 -0.64 -16.04
N PRO A 379 22.71 0.56 -16.41
CA PRO A 379 23.49 1.80 -16.33
C PRO A 379 23.94 2.13 -14.91
N VAL A 380 23.09 1.84 -13.90
CA VAL A 380 23.38 2.13 -12.50
C VAL A 380 24.33 1.09 -11.91
N VAL A 381 24.13 -0.20 -12.24
CA VAL A 381 25.05 -1.27 -11.83
C VAL A 381 26.45 -1.05 -12.40
N ALA A 382 26.56 -0.61 -13.66
CA ALA A 382 27.85 -0.26 -14.27
C ALA A 382 28.53 0.92 -13.57
N ALA A 383 27.76 1.84 -12.99
CA ALA A 383 28.26 2.99 -12.24
C ALA A 383 28.59 2.67 -10.77
N ALA A 384 28.34 1.45 -10.28
CA ALA A 384 28.56 1.08 -8.87
C ALA A 384 30.03 1.22 -8.40
N GLY A 385 30.99 1.30 -9.33
CA GLY A 385 32.39 1.60 -9.03
C GLY A 385 32.69 3.06 -8.70
N ALA A 386 31.70 3.95 -8.69
CA ALA A 386 31.86 5.33 -8.23
C ALA A 386 32.26 5.38 -6.75
N SER A 387 33.00 6.43 -6.39
CA SER A 387 33.54 6.66 -5.04
C SER A 387 33.28 8.05 -4.49
N ASP A 388 32.84 8.99 -5.33
CA ASP A 388 32.57 10.35 -4.89
C ASP A 388 31.14 10.42 -4.34
N PRO A 389 30.93 10.91 -3.09
CA PRO A 389 29.61 11.08 -2.54
C PRO A 389 28.77 12.05 -3.36
N VAL A 390 27.49 11.72 -3.56
CA VAL A 390 26.51 12.54 -4.26
C VAL A 390 25.36 12.91 -3.33
N ALA A 391 24.68 14.02 -3.64
CA ALA A 391 23.53 14.46 -2.86
C ALA A 391 22.30 13.60 -3.14
N SER A 392 21.49 13.37 -2.11
CA SER A 392 20.20 12.65 -2.14
C SER A 392 19.04 13.47 -2.75
N GLY A 393 19.31 14.67 -3.23
CA GLY A 393 18.30 15.53 -3.86
C GLY A 393 17.25 16.09 -2.89
N ALA A 394 16.02 16.25 -3.38
CA ALA A 394 14.89 16.75 -2.60
C ALA A 394 14.14 15.59 -1.93
N CYS A 395 13.12 15.91 -1.13
CA CYS A 395 12.18 14.90 -0.65
C CYS A 395 11.47 14.26 -1.86
N ALA A 396 11.30 12.94 -1.82
CA ALA A 396 10.41 12.26 -2.77
C ALA A 396 8.98 12.80 -2.63
N ALA A 397 8.23 12.75 -3.73
CA ALA A 397 6.87 13.31 -3.83
C ALA A 397 5.81 12.43 -3.14
#